data_AF-A0A2R6KZ21-F1
#
_entry.id   AF-A0A2R6KZ21-F1
#
_cell.length_a   1.000
_cell.length_b   1.000
_cell.length_c   1.000
_cell.angle_alpha   90.00
_cell.angle_beta   90.00
_cell.angle_gamma   90.00
#
_symmetry.space_group_name_H-M   'P 1'
#
loop_
_entity.id
_entity.type
_entity.pdbx_description
1 polymer ?
#
loop_
_entity_poly.entity_id
_entity_poly.type
_entity_poly.pdbx_seq_one_letter_code
_entity_poly.pdbx_strand_id
1 'polypeptide(L)'
;TEATVERRVIVSQEGDSEEAFVEIPPDEEPSTGDEFLVETETALLTARVTSLETTDGARVETAAAADLKTLWTRAVGNVAVNLTLHPKDGGHDETRSVKLQVPGDESFVVGETHEFGGEEFTVERLLVREDATGYDRTGYDHPGDGAPAKDLKRAYARDEDARSRAWSGW
;
A
#
# COMPACT_ATOMS: atom_id res chain seq x y z
N THR A 1 -1.50 36.78 1.24
CA THR A 1 -1.22 35.45 0.69
C THR A 1 -0.04 34.94 1.46
N GLU A 2 -0.14 33.78 2.08
CA GLU A 2 1.04 33.10 2.64
C GLU A 2 1.97 32.72 1.47
N ALA A 3 3.28 32.80 1.68
CA ALA A 3 4.25 32.44 0.66
C ALA A 3 4.30 30.90 0.54
N THR A 4 4.34 30.37 -0.68
CA THR A 4 4.49 28.95 -0.97
C THR A 4 5.75 28.69 -1.77
N VAL A 5 6.27 27.47 -1.68
CA VAL A 5 7.30 26.93 -2.57
C VAL A 5 6.72 25.75 -3.33
N GLU A 6 6.95 25.72 -4.64
CA GLU A 6 6.57 24.57 -5.47
C GLU A 6 7.59 23.44 -5.27
N ARG A 7 7.10 22.23 -5.01
CA ARG A 7 7.92 21.03 -4.82
C ARG A 7 7.50 19.90 -5.72
N ARG A 8 8.52 19.27 -6.32
CA ARG A 8 8.36 18.11 -7.17
C ARG A 8 7.94 16.91 -6.33
N VAL A 9 6.93 16.19 -6.81
CA VAL A 9 6.44 14.94 -6.23
C VAL A 9 6.57 13.86 -7.29
N ILE A 10 7.19 12.74 -6.91
CA ILE A 10 7.16 11.53 -7.72
C ILE A 10 6.21 10.55 -7.07
N VAL A 11 5.15 10.16 -7.79
CA VAL A 11 4.12 9.24 -7.32
C VAL A 11 4.33 7.88 -7.99
N SER A 12 4.79 6.90 -7.22
CA SER A 12 4.91 5.52 -7.71
C SER A 12 3.62 4.72 -7.53
N GLN A 13 3.19 4.01 -8.57
CA GLN A 13 2.03 3.12 -8.55
C GLN A 13 2.28 1.90 -9.44
N GLU A 14 2.12 0.69 -8.89
CA GLU A 14 2.20 -0.60 -9.61
C GLU A 14 3.43 -0.84 -10.51
N GLY A 15 4.54 -0.11 -10.29
CA GLY A 15 5.77 -0.22 -11.07
C GLY A 15 6.02 0.95 -12.01
N ASP A 16 4.99 1.79 -12.22
CA ASP A 16 5.08 3.05 -12.93
C ASP A 16 5.31 4.21 -11.96
N SER A 17 5.75 5.35 -12.48
CA SER A 17 5.90 6.57 -11.70
C SER A 17 5.49 7.77 -12.53
N GLU A 18 4.70 8.65 -11.92
CA GLU A 18 4.24 9.90 -12.50
C GLU A 18 4.84 11.08 -11.74
N GLU A 19 5.15 12.15 -12.46
CA GLU A 19 5.63 13.40 -11.88
C GLU A 19 4.47 14.37 -11.68
N ALA A 20 4.48 15.05 -10.53
CA ALA A 20 3.53 16.09 -10.17
C ALA A 20 4.23 17.18 -9.35
N PHE A 21 3.49 18.24 -9.02
CA PHE A 21 3.98 19.35 -8.21
C PHE A 21 2.94 19.75 -7.17
N VAL A 22 3.41 20.21 -6.01
CA VAL A 22 2.57 20.71 -4.92
C VAL A 22 3.13 22.03 -4.40
N GLU A 23 2.24 22.92 -3.97
CA GLU A 23 2.59 24.16 -3.28
C GLU A 23 2.55 23.95 -1.77
N ILE A 24 3.67 24.20 -1.09
CA ILE A 24 3.80 23.98 0.35
C ILE A 24 4.37 25.26 0.99
N PRO A 25 3.90 25.70 2.17
CA PRO A 25 4.59 26.72 2.97
C PRO A 25 6.07 26.37 3.18
N PRO A 26 7.00 27.32 3.03
CA PRO A 26 8.44 27.03 3.06
C PRO A 26 8.94 26.45 4.38
N ASP A 27 8.28 26.78 5.49
CA ASP A 27 8.57 26.36 6.86
C ASP A 27 7.80 25.11 7.30
N GLU A 28 6.90 24.57 6.48
CA GLU A 28 6.28 23.27 6.74
C GLU A 28 7.34 22.16 6.62
N GLU A 29 7.25 21.15 7.49
CA GLU A 29 8.24 20.05 7.56
C GLU A 29 7.59 18.71 7.17
N PRO A 30 7.39 18.43 5.86
CA PRO A 30 6.95 17.13 5.40
C PRO A 30 7.83 16.01 5.96
N SER A 31 7.22 14.88 6.26
CA SER A 31 7.85 13.72 6.87
C SER A 31 7.47 12.41 6.19
N THR A 32 8.35 11.41 6.24
CA THR A 32 8.01 10.05 5.80
C THR A 32 6.79 9.54 6.58
N GLY A 33 5.82 8.99 5.85
CA GLY A 33 4.53 8.56 6.41
C GLY A 33 3.40 9.57 6.18
N ASP A 34 3.70 10.83 5.88
CA ASP A 34 2.67 11.83 5.61
C ASP A 34 1.86 11.48 4.37
N GLU A 35 0.55 11.67 4.44
CA GLU A 35 -0.40 11.43 3.35
C GLU A 35 -1.06 12.74 2.92
N PHE A 36 -1.13 12.97 1.61
CA PHE A 36 -1.78 14.15 1.03
C PHE A 36 -2.39 13.82 -0.33
N LEU A 37 -3.25 14.72 -0.81
CA LEU A 37 -3.80 14.63 -2.16
C LEU A 37 -2.85 15.30 -3.15
N VAL A 38 -2.54 14.62 -4.24
CA VAL A 38 -1.71 15.12 -5.33
C VAL A 38 -2.46 14.98 -6.64
N GLU A 39 -2.54 16.09 -7.39
CA GLU A 39 -3.11 16.10 -8.74
C GLU A 39 -2.00 15.75 -9.74
N THR A 40 -2.16 14.65 -10.46
CA THR A 40 -1.30 14.27 -11.59
C THR A 40 -2.03 14.55 -12.90
N GLU A 41 -1.34 14.40 -14.04
CA GLU A 41 -1.97 14.50 -15.35
C GLU A 41 -3.09 13.45 -15.56
N THR A 42 -3.00 12.32 -14.84
CA THR A 42 -3.90 11.18 -14.99
C THR A 42 -5.07 11.23 -14.01
N ALA A 43 -4.82 11.58 -12.75
CA ALA A 43 -5.82 11.53 -11.68
C ALA A 43 -5.46 12.36 -10.44
N LEU A 44 -6.46 12.57 -9.58
CA LEU A 44 -6.23 13.00 -8.20
C LEU A 44 -5.97 11.76 -7.33
N LEU A 45 -4.78 11.67 -6.74
CA LEU A 45 -4.33 10.51 -5.98
C LEU A 45 -4.08 10.88 -4.51
N THR A 46 -4.37 9.95 -3.59
CA THR A 46 -3.82 10.02 -2.23
C THR A 46 -2.43 9.41 -2.25
N ALA A 47 -1.42 10.20 -1.96
CA ALA A 47 -0.02 9.79 -1.97
C ALA A 47 0.57 9.84 -0.56
N ARG A 48 1.37 8.84 -0.21
CA ARG A 48 2.15 8.81 1.03
C ARG A 48 3.62 9.07 0.75
N VAL A 49 4.26 9.95 1.52
CA VAL A 49 5.71 10.17 1.49
C VAL A 49 6.44 8.90 1.96
N THR A 50 7.33 8.40 1.10
CA THR A 50 8.20 7.25 1.39
C THR A 50 9.66 7.67 1.59
N SER A 51 10.05 8.82 1.05
CA SER A 51 11.39 9.40 1.22
C SER A 51 11.40 10.86 0.79
N LEU A 52 12.27 11.67 1.39
CA LEU A 52 12.49 13.06 1.01
C LEU A 52 13.91 13.24 0.46
N GLU A 53 14.04 13.92 -0.68
CA GLU A 53 15.32 14.31 -1.26
C GLU A 53 15.54 15.82 -1.07
N THR A 54 16.63 16.18 -0.38
CA THR A 54 17.02 17.59 -0.19
C THR A 54 17.64 18.18 -1.46
N THR A 55 17.76 19.50 -1.51
CA THR A 55 18.45 20.22 -2.59
C THR A 55 19.92 19.80 -2.76
N ASP A 56 20.58 19.39 -1.67
CA ASP A 56 21.94 18.82 -1.69
C ASP A 56 21.99 17.33 -2.09
N GLY A 57 20.84 16.71 -2.35
CA GLY A 57 20.71 15.32 -2.81
C GLY A 57 20.71 14.25 -1.71
N ALA A 58 20.65 14.64 -0.43
CA ALA A 58 20.55 13.69 0.68
C ALA A 58 19.13 13.11 0.79
N ARG A 59 19.03 11.87 1.28
CA ARG A 59 17.75 11.25 1.65
C ARG A 59 17.51 11.37 3.15
N VAL A 60 16.39 11.97 3.52
CA VAL A 60 16.02 12.26 4.92
C VAL A 60 14.58 11.83 5.20
N GLU A 61 14.24 11.72 6.49
CA GLU A 61 12.88 11.36 6.94
C GLU A 61 11.99 12.58 7.16
N THR A 62 12.58 13.76 7.38
CA THR A 62 11.86 15.04 7.52
C THR A 62 12.79 16.20 7.14
N ALA A 63 12.24 17.28 6.58
CA ALA A 63 12.94 18.55 6.36
C ALA A 63 11.95 19.66 6.02
N ALA A 64 12.35 20.91 6.25
CA ALA A 64 11.60 22.07 5.79
C ALA A 64 11.39 22.03 4.27
N ALA A 65 10.19 22.38 3.81
CA ALA A 65 9.84 22.39 2.40
C ALA A 65 10.83 23.25 1.61
N ALA A 66 11.30 24.38 2.14
CA ALA A 66 12.32 25.21 1.52
C ALA A 66 13.61 24.45 1.12
N ASP A 67 14.00 23.43 1.87
CA ASP A 67 15.23 22.66 1.67
C ASP A 67 15.02 21.37 0.85
N LEU A 68 13.76 21.06 0.52
CA LEU A 68 13.41 19.90 -0.29
C LEU A 68 13.53 20.19 -1.79
N LYS A 69 13.96 19.16 -2.51
CA LYS A 69 13.96 19.11 -3.97
C LYS A 69 12.87 18.21 -4.50
N THR A 70 12.69 17.03 -3.90
CA THR A 70 11.70 16.03 -4.35
C THR A 70 11.08 15.28 -3.17
N LEU A 71 9.76 15.17 -3.17
CA LEU A 71 9.02 14.24 -2.32
C LEU A 71 8.82 12.94 -3.11
N TRP A 72 9.35 11.84 -2.59
CA TRP A 72 9.13 10.52 -3.16
C TRP A 72 7.95 9.90 -2.46
N THR A 73 6.98 9.46 -3.25
CA THR A 73 5.69 9.05 -2.73
C THR A 73 5.19 7.79 -3.42
N ARG A 74 4.19 7.17 -2.81
CA ARG A 74 3.46 6.04 -3.38
C ARG A 74 1.97 6.33 -3.33
N ALA A 75 1.25 5.96 -4.38
CA ALA A 75 -0.21 6.00 -4.36
C ALA A 75 -0.73 4.98 -3.32
N VAL A 76 -1.56 5.47 -2.39
CA VAL A 76 -2.09 4.68 -1.27
C VAL A 76 -3.62 4.66 -1.21
N GLY A 77 -4.32 5.42 -2.07
CA GLY A 77 -5.79 5.50 -2.04
C GLY A 77 -6.49 4.21 -2.47
N ASN A 78 -6.08 3.64 -3.61
CA ASN A 78 -6.50 2.30 -4.07
C ASN A 78 -5.24 1.52 -4.40
N VAL A 79 -5.14 0.30 -3.88
CA VAL A 79 -3.88 -0.47 -3.94
C VAL A 79 -4.12 -1.90 -4.39
N ALA A 80 -3.09 -2.46 -5.03
CA ALA A 80 -3.00 -3.88 -5.34
C ALA A 80 -2.34 -4.63 -4.17
N VAL A 81 -3.11 -5.46 -3.47
CA VAL A 81 -2.59 -6.38 -2.46
C VAL A 81 -2.29 -7.73 -3.12
N ASN A 82 -1.05 -8.20 -2.98
CA ASN A 82 -0.71 -9.57 -3.37
C ASN A 82 -1.26 -10.53 -2.33
N LEU A 83 -2.20 -11.38 -2.73
CA LEU A 83 -2.77 -12.44 -1.91
C LEU A 83 -2.16 -13.78 -2.32
N THR A 84 -1.68 -14.56 -1.36
CA THR A 84 -1.30 -15.96 -1.54
C THR A 84 -2.37 -16.83 -0.90
N LEU A 85 -3.09 -17.58 -1.72
CA LEU A 85 -4.18 -18.46 -1.29
C LEU A 85 -3.68 -19.88 -1.16
N HIS A 86 -3.75 -20.40 0.06
CA HIS A 86 -3.55 -21.81 0.38
C HIS A 86 -4.87 -22.57 0.21
N PRO A 87 -4.84 -23.81 -0.32
CA PRO A 87 -6.05 -24.61 -0.47
C PRO A 87 -6.68 -24.97 0.88
N LYS A 88 -8.01 -25.14 0.88
CA LYS A 88 -8.80 -25.52 2.07
C LYS A 88 -8.48 -26.94 2.58
N ASP A 89 -8.21 -27.85 1.65
CA ASP A 89 -7.87 -29.26 1.91
C ASP A 89 -6.57 -29.62 1.18
N GLY A 90 -5.71 -30.40 1.82
CA GLY A 90 -4.39 -30.84 1.31
C GLY A 90 -4.41 -31.75 0.07
N GLY A 91 -5.44 -31.65 -0.76
CA GLY A 91 -5.45 -32.15 -2.13
C GLY A 91 -4.50 -31.37 -3.03
N HIS A 92 -4.31 -31.87 -4.24
CA HIS A 92 -3.40 -31.37 -5.28
C HIS A 92 -3.69 -29.93 -5.79
N ASP A 93 -4.43 -29.11 -5.05
CA ASP A 93 -4.60 -27.69 -5.35
C ASP A 93 -3.36 -26.92 -4.91
N GLU A 94 -2.63 -26.40 -5.89
CA GLU A 94 -1.42 -25.64 -5.67
C GLU A 94 -1.75 -24.26 -5.08
N THR A 95 -0.95 -23.81 -4.12
CA THR A 95 -0.96 -22.43 -3.63
C THR A 95 -0.91 -21.45 -4.81
N ARG A 96 -1.88 -20.53 -4.90
CA ARG A 96 -1.97 -19.57 -6.01
C ARG A 96 -1.81 -18.13 -5.53
N SER A 97 -1.36 -17.26 -6.43
CA SER A 97 -1.24 -15.83 -6.18
C SER A 97 -2.32 -15.05 -6.92
N VAL A 98 -3.03 -14.18 -6.21
CA VAL A 98 -4.06 -13.28 -6.74
C VAL A 98 -3.67 -11.83 -6.40
N LYS A 99 -4.02 -10.88 -7.26
CA LYS A 99 -3.91 -9.45 -6.93
C LYS A 99 -5.30 -8.91 -6.64
N LEU A 100 -5.53 -8.48 -5.40
CA LEU A 100 -6.76 -7.81 -5.00
C LEU A 100 -6.62 -6.30 -5.17
N GLN A 101 -7.60 -5.68 -5.83
CA GLN A 101 -7.71 -4.22 -5.90
C GLN A 101 -8.70 -3.77 -4.82
N VAL A 102 -8.20 -3.03 -3.83
CA VAL A 102 -8.99 -2.61 -2.66
C VAL A 102 -8.64 -1.17 -2.25
N PRO A 103 -9.54 -0.47 -1.54
CA PRO A 103 -9.20 0.78 -0.86
C PRO A 103 -8.00 0.60 0.05
N GLY A 104 -7.10 1.58 0.11
CA GLY A 104 -5.88 1.46 0.90
C GLY A 104 -6.11 1.40 2.41
N ASP A 105 -7.23 1.93 2.88
CA ASP A 105 -7.68 1.90 4.28
C ASP A 105 -8.43 0.62 4.65
N GLU A 106 -8.73 -0.27 3.68
CA GLU A 106 -9.32 -1.58 3.94
C GLU A 106 -8.42 -2.39 4.87
N SER A 107 -8.96 -2.87 5.99
CA SER A 107 -8.17 -3.55 7.01
C SER A 107 -8.22 -5.06 6.81
N PHE A 108 -7.06 -5.70 6.76
CA PHE A 108 -6.96 -7.16 6.80
C PHE A 108 -6.56 -7.57 8.22
N VAL A 109 -7.22 -8.58 8.78
CA VAL A 109 -6.99 -9.05 10.15
C VAL A 109 -6.80 -10.55 10.15
N VAL A 110 -5.72 -11.03 10.79
CA VAL A 110 -5.44 -12.46 10.92
C VAL A 110 -6.57 -13.16 11.68
N GLY A 111 -7.13 -14.21 11.07
CA GLY A 111 -8.27 -14.97 11.55
C GLY A 111 -9.63 -14.50 11.03
N GLU A 112 -9.70 -13.35 10.35
CA GLU A 112 -10.94 -12.87 9.74
C GLU A 112 -11.09 -13.35 8.29
N THR A 113 -12.33 -13.58 7.89
CA THR A 113 -12.71 -13.99 6.53
C THR A 113 -13.15 -12.76 5.73
N HIS A 114 -12.61 -12.60 4.53
CA HIS A 114 -12.96 -11.53 3.59
C HIS A 114 -13.50 -12.12 2.28
N GLU A 115 -14.35 -11.35 1.60
CA GLU A 115 -14.82 -11.64 0.24
C GLU A 115 -14.42 -10.48 -0.68
N PHE A 116 -13.37 -10.66 -1.50
CA PHE A 116 -12.87 -9.64 -2.41
C PHE A 116 -12.53 -10.22 -3.77
N GLY A 117 -12.86 -9.50 -4.84
CA GLY A 117 -12.49 -9.90 -6.20
C GLY A 117 -13.06 -11.26 -6.64
N GLY A 118 -14.13 -11.73 -5.98
CA GLY A 118 -14.72 -13.05 -6.21
C GLY A 118 -14.05 -14.19 -5.45
N GLU A 119 -13.13 -13.89 -4.54
CA GLU A 119 -12.44 -14.83 -3.65
C GLU A 119 -13.01 -14.71 -2.23
N GLU A 120 -13.40 -15.82 -1.60
CA GLU A 120 -13.68 -15.89 -0.16
C GLU A 120 -12.47 -16.53 0.54
N PHE A 121 -11.88 -15.86 1.54
CA PHE A 121 -10.67 -16.36 2.20
C PHE A 121 -10.49 -15.89 3.63
N THR A 122 -9.86 -16.73 4.46
CA THR A 122 -9.49 -16.42 5.85
C THR A 122 -8.02 -16.05 5.94
N VAL A 123 -7.70 -14.85 6.45
CA VAL A 123 -6.31 -14.37 6.57
C VAL A 123 -5.54 -15.17 7.61
N GLU A 124 -4.35 -15.65 7.24
CA GLU A 124 -3.46 -16.41 8.11
C GLU A 124 -2.22 -15.61 8.52
N ARG A 125 -1.73 -14.73 7.63
CA ARG A 125 -0.52 -13.94 7.89
C ARG A 125 -0.49 -12.70 7.01
N LEU A 126 0.00 -11.60 7.58
CA LEU A 126 0.24 -10.34 6.91
C LEU A 126 1.74 -10.05 6.85
N LEU A 127 2.21 -9.59 5.70
CA LEU A 127 3.53 -8.99 5.54
C LEU A 127 3.37 -7.52 5.20
N VAL A 128 3.91 -6.65 6.05
CA VAL A 128 3.91 -5.21 5.81
C VAL A 128 5.09 -4.80 4.93
N ARG A 129 4.94 -3.67 4.25
CA ARG A 129 5.99 -3.11 3.40
C ARG A 129 7.09 -2.47 4.24
N GLU A 130 8.26 -2.30 3.63
CA GLU A 130 9.42 -1.67 4.26
C GLU A 130 9.22 -0.15 4.44
N ASP A 131 8.40 0.47 3.58
CA ASP A 131 8.04 1.90 3.64
C ASP A 131 6.82 2.17 4.54
N ALA A 132 6.28 1.16 5.23
CA ALA A 132 5.16 1.32 6.14
C ALA A 132 5.64 1.82 7.52
N THR A 133 4.93 2.77 8.11
CA THR A 133 5.26 3.38 9.40
C THR A 133 4.43 2.77 10.53
N GLY A 134 4.98 2.68 11.74
CA GLY A 134 4.24 2.23 12.94
C GLY A 134 4.26 0.72 13.18
N TYR A 135 5.18 -0.01 12.57
CA TYR A 135 5.33 -1.46 12.73
C TYR A 135 6.70 -1.82 13.31
N ASP A 136 6.72 -2.65 14.36
CA ASP A 136 7.98 -3.12 14.99
C ASP A 136 8.62 -4.32 14.27
N ARG A 137 7.88 -4.93 13.35
CA ARG A 137 8.28 -6.11 12.59
C ARG A 137 7.58 -6.15 11.24
N THR A 138 8.10 -6.94 10.31
CA THR A 138 7.58 -7.05 8.94
C THR A 138 6.47 -8.09 8.76
N GLY A 139 6.24 -8.96 9.74
CA GLY A 139 5.30 -10.06 9.63
C GLY A 139 4.43 -10.25 10.88
N TYR A 140 3.16 -10.53 10.64
CA TYR A 140 2.11 -10.67 11.64
C TYR A 140 1.26 -11.88 11.32
N ASP A 141 1.10 -12.78 12.29
CA ASP A 141 0.51 -14.12 12.11
C ASP A 141 -0.27 -14.60 13.34
N HIS A 142 -0.51 -13.70 14.32
CA HIS A 142 -1.30 -14.02 15.49
C HIS A 142 -2.74 -13.52 15.30
N PRO A 143 -3.76 -14.25 15.78
CA PRO A 143 -5.15 -13.82 15.67
C PRO A 143 -5.36 -12.41 16.21
N GLY A 144 -6.05 -11.57 15.43
CA GLY A 144 -6.28 -10.16 15.76
C GLY A 144 -5.16 -9.21 15.35
N ASP A 145 -4.01 -9.70 14.87
CA ASP A 145 -3.04 -8.85 14.19
C ASP A 145 -3.68 -8.27 12.91
N GLY A 146 -3.59 -6.96 12.71
CA GLY A 146 -4.21 -6.30 11.55
C GLY A 146 -3.35 -5.20 10.94
N ALA A 147 -3.56 -4.93 9.65
CA ALA A 147 -2.95 -3.83 8.93
C ALA A 147 -3.84 -3.36 7.76
N PRO A 148 -3.86 -2.05 7.44
CA PRO A 148 -4.54 -1.53 6.27
C PRO A 148 -3.85 -1.99 4.98
N ALA A 149 -4.62 -2.16 3.91
CA ALA A 149 -4.17 -2.66 2.63
C ALA A 149 -2.98 -1.87 2.05
N LYS A 150 -2.97 -0.55 2.24
CA LYS A 150 -1.87 0.34 1.78
C LYS A 150 -0.52 0.01 2.39
N ASP A 151 -0.49 -0.68 3.54
CA ASP A 151 0.73 -1.09 4.23
C ASP A 151 1.14 -2.52 3.89
N LEU A 152 0.27 -3.29 3.21
CA LEU A 152 0.54 -4.68 2.90
C LEU A 152 1.44 -4.84 1.68
N LYS A 153 2.53 -5.59 1.89
CA LYS A 153 3.33 -6.18 0.82
C LYS A 153 2.65 -7.43 0.28
N ARG A 154 2.10 -8.24 1.19
CA ARG A 154 1.42 -9.49 0.89
C ARG A 154 0.51 -9.92 2.04
N ALA A 155 -0.64 -10.51 1.71
CA ALA A 155 -1.44 -11.30 2.63
C ALA A 155 -1.34 -12.78 2.25
N TYR A 156 -1.30 -13.65 3.24
CA TYR A 156 -1.46 -15.10 3.10
C TYR A 156 -2.78 -15.47 3.71
N ALA A 157 -3.55 -16.29 3.01
CA ALA A 157 -4.86 -16.67 3.45
C ALA A 157 -5.18 -18.10 3.02
N ARG A 158 -6.12 -18.71 3.74
CA ARG A 158 -6.75 -19.95 3.35
C ARG A 158 -7.96 -19.64 2.50
N ASP A 159 -8.03 -20.27 1.34
CA ASP A 159 -9.20 -20.24 0.47
C ASP A 159 -10.40 -20.85 1.22
N GLU A 160 -11.48 -20.10 1.34
CA GLU A 160 -12.74 -20.54 1.95
C GLU A 160 -13.80 -20.91 0.92
N ASP A 161 -13.60 -20.58 -0.36
CA ASP A 161 -14.60 -20.73 -1.40
C ASP A 161 -15.21 -22.14 -1.33
N ALA A 162 -16.51 -22.17 -0.99
CA ALA A 162 -17.32 -23.38 -1.00
C ALA A 162 -17.48 -23.96 -2.43
N ARG A 163 -16.93 -23.30 -3.45
CA ARG A 163 -16.85 -23.78 -4.84
C ARG A 163 -15.71 -24.76 -5.05
N SER A 164 -15.58 -25.76 -4.17
CA SER A 164 -14.95 -27.01 -4.56
C SER A 164 -15.65 -27.56 -5.81
N ARG A 165 -15.13 -27.25 -7.00
CA ARG A 165 -15.18 -28.07 -8.22
C ARG A 165 -16.52 -28.76 -8.56
N ALA A 166 -17.65 -28.06 -8.47
CA ALA A 166 -18.87 -28.50 -9.14
C ALA A 166 -18.96 -27.74 -10.48
N TRP A 167 -18.77 -28.45 -11.61
CA TRP A 167 -18.62 -27.93 -12.99
C TRP A 167 -17.27 -27.23 -13.24
N SER A 168 -16.34 -27.78 -14.04
CA SER A 168 -16.50 -28.01 -15.48
C SER A 168 -15.84 -29.32 -15.93
N GLY A 169 -16.66 -30.36 -16.09
CA GLY A 169 -16.40 -31.39 -17.09
C GLY A 169 -17.19 -31.03 -18.34
N TRP A 170 -16.54 -30.38 -19.31
CA TRP A 170 -16.87 -30.38 -20.74
C TRP A 170 -15.58 -30.16 -21.52
#